data_AF-A0A535BBX0-F1
#
_entry.id   AF-A0A535BBX0-F1
#
_cell.length_a   1.000
_cell.length_b   1.000
_cell.length_c   1.000
_cell.angle_alpha   90.00
_cell.angle_beta   90.00
_cell.angle_gamma   90.00
#
_symmetry.space_group_name_H-M   'P 1'
#
loop_
_entity.id
_entity.type
_entity.pdbx_description
1 polymer ?
#
loop_
_entity_poly.entity_id
_entity_poly.type
_entity_poly.pdbx_seq_one_letter_code
_entity_poly.pdbx_strand_id
1 'polypeptide(L)'
;MTMDLFNWTDIGLRVAQLVVDDVTPDVFLSALRAARDDDVTDLLPQVRCPTLVLHGKASPIVSLNSSRQLAAAVPAARFAMYENTHPLVLGEDRAVQAMQAFLDEHTEGPDVPKGTAVILFADIADSTGLTERLGDTAFRDKARELDGCLRALIRETAGTCIEGKLLGDGVLAVFTSARQGIEAALACGSAGSHAGLPLHLGLHAGDVISEEGNVYGGAVNVASRISGLAAPGGVLVSETVRSLARTSAGVRFEDRGEQALRGIGEPVRVWAVAPEEGG
;
A
#
# COMPACT_ATOMS: atom_id res chain seq x y z
N MET A 1 -45.71 -3.66 7.17
CA MET A 1 -44.81 -2.56 6.78
C MET A 1 -43.82 -3.15 5.80
N THR A 2 -44.01 -2.91 4.51
CA THR A 2 -43.17 -3.44 3.44
C THR A 2 -41.77 -2.82 3.56
N MET A 3 -40.77 -3.61 3.95
CA MET A 3 -39.37 -3.18 3.93
C MET A 3 -38.93 -3.13 2.47
N ASP A 4 -38.98 -1.94 1.87
CA ASP A 4 -38.45 -1.69 0.53
C ASP A 4 -36.92 -1.58 0.62
N LEU A 5 -36.27 -2.73 0.89
CA LEU A 5 -34.85 -2.83 1.26
C LEU A 5 -33.91 -2.43 0.12
N PHE A 6 -34.37 -2.59 -1.13
CA PHE A 6 -33.56 -2.42 -2.33
C PHE A 6 -33.89 -1.12 -3.08
N ASN A 7 -35.06 -0.50 -2.85
CA ASN A 7 -35.58 0.59 -3.67
C ASN A 7 -35.68 0.17 -5.17
N TRP A 8 -36.72 0.57 -5.90
CA TRP A 8 -36.94 0.12 -7.29
C TRP A 8 -36.01 0.79 -8.33
N THR A 9 -34.75 1.00 -7.94
CA THR A 9 -33.67 1.52 -8.78
C THR A 9 -33.00 0.38 -9.55
N ASP A 10 -32.39 0.67 -10.69
CA ASP A 10 -31.66 -0.35 -11.49
C ASP A 10 -30.57 -1.07 -10.68
N ILE A 11 -29.90 -0.33 -9.78
CA ILE A 11 -28.89 -0.90 -8.87
C ILE A 11 -29.56 -1.82 -7.83
N GLY A 12 -30.68 -1.38 -7.24
CA GLY A 12 -31.44 -2.19 -6.29
C GLY A 12 -31.93 -3.51 -6.88
N LEU A 13 -32.40 -3.48 -8.12
CA LEU A 13 -32.80 -4.68 -8.86
C LEU A 13 -31.61 -5.61 -9.16
N ARG A 14 -30.45 -5.07 -9.53
CA ARG A 14 -29.24 -5.88 -9.75
C ARG A 14 -28.74 -6.55 -8.46
N VAL A 15 -28.75 -5.82 -7.34
CA VAL A 15 -28.36 -6.37 -6.04
C VAL A 15 -29.37 -7.41 -5.57
N ALA A 16 -30.67 -7.16 -5.73
CA ALA A 16 -31.71 -8.13 -5.42
C ALA A 16 -31.56 -9.42 -6.25
N GLN A 17 -31.26 -9.29 -7.55
CA GLN A 17 -31.04 -10.45 -8.43
C GLN A 17 -29.83 -11.28 -7.98
N LEU A 18 -28.69 -10.64 -7.66
CA LEU A 18 -27.51 -11.33 -7.12
C LEU A 18 -27.83 -12.11 -5.83
N VAL A 19 -28.55 -11.49 -4.90
CA VAL A 19 -28.93 -12.14 -3.65
C VAL A 19 -29.85 -13.34 -3.91
N VAL A 20 -30.80 -13.24 -4.84
CA VAL A 20 -31.72 -14.33 -5.19
C VAL A 20 -31.00 -15.47 -5.92
N ASP A 21 -30.03 -15.15 -6.77
CA ASP A 21 -29.28 -16.14 -7.56
C ASP A 21 -28.35 -16.98 -6.67
N ASP A 22 -27.78 -16.37 -5.61
CA ASP A 22 -26.74 -16.99 -4.77
C ASP A 22 -27.22 -17.43 -3.37
N VAL A 23 -28.33 -16.90 -2.86
CA VAL A 23 -28.77 -17.11 -1.47
C VAL A 23 -30.27 -17.41 -1.41
N THR A 24 -30.65 -18.50 -0.72
CA THR A 24 -32.08 -18.78 -0.50
C THR A 24 -32.69 -17.77 0.47
N PRO A 25 -33.97 -17.40 0.31
CA PRO A 25 -34.64 -16.46 1.21
C PRO A 25 -34.54 -16.84 2.69
N ASP A 26 -34.62 -18.13 3.02
CA ASP A 26 -34.51 -18.63 4.40
C ASP A 26 -33.11 -18.44 4.98
N VAL A 27 -32.05 -18.64 4.18
CA VAL A 27 -30.66 -18.41 4.61
C VAL A 27 -30.42 -16.92 4.82
N PHE A 28 -30.88 -16.08 3.90
CA PHE A 28 -30.78 -14.63 4.02
C PHE A 28 -31.49 -14.10 5.28
N LEU A 29 -32.72 -14.55 5.54
CA LEU A 29 -33.46 -14.17 6.74
C LEU A 29 -32.83 -14.72 8.03
N SER A 30 -32.26 -15.93 7.99
CA SER A 30 -31.57 -16.52 9.14
C SER A 30 -30.30 -15.74 9.47
N ALA A 31 -29.53 -15.30 8.47
CA ALA A 31 -28.37 -14.44 8.66
C ALA A 31 -28.75 -13.07 9.25
N LEU A 32 -29.83 -12.45 8.77
CA LEU A 32 -30.33 -11.19 9.32
C LEU A 32 -30.81 -11.33 10.78
N ARG A 33 -31.38 -12.48 11.16
CA ARG A 33 -31.77 -12.76 12.54
C ARG A 33 -30.57 -12.99 13.43
N ALA A 34 -29.62 -13.81 13.00
CA ALA A 34 -28.38 -14.07 13.74
C ALA A 34 -27.62 -12.76 14.02
N ALA A 35 -27.47 -11.90 13.01
CA ALA A 35 -26.83 -10.59 13.17
C ALA A 35 -27.59 -9.63 14.11
N ARG A 36 -28.88 -9.88 14.39
CA ARG A 36 -29.70 -9.06 15.29
C ARG A 36 -29.54 -9.48 16.75
N ASP A 37 -29.20 -10.74 16.99
CA ASP A 37 -29.05 -11.31 18.33
C ASP A 37 -27.65 -11.05 18.93
N ASP A 38 -26.70 -10.59 18.10
CA ASP A 38 -25.36 -10.17 18.52
C ASP A 38 -25.36 -8.72 19.04
N ASP A 39 -25.62 -8.55 20.34
CA ASP A 39 -25.48 -7.26 21.03
C ASP A 39 -24.10 -7.12 21.66
N VAL A 40 -23.27 -6.24 21.08
CA VAL A 40 -21.92 -5.92 21.57
C VAL A 40 -21.83 -4.53 22.22
N THR A 41 -22.96 -3.93 22.60
CA THR A 41 -23.01 -2.54 23.12
C THR A 41 -22.07 -2.34 24.30
N ASP A 42 -21.95 -3.31 25.20
CA ASP A 42 -21.08 -3.26 26.38
C ASP A 42 -19.57 -3.28 26.04
N LEU A 43 -19.21 -3.67 24.82
CA LEU A 43 -17.82 -3.68 24.34
C LEU A 43 -17.42 -2.38 23.65
N LEU A 44 -18.39 -1.54 23.22
CA LEU A 44 -18.12 -0.29 22.50
C LEU A 44 -17.20 0.68 23.28
N PRO A 45 -17.30 0.82 24.63
CA PRO A 45 -16.37 1.63 25.40
C PRO A 45 -14.90 1.13 25.38
N GLN A 46 -14.66 -0.11 24.96
CA GLN A 46 -13.32 -0.70 24.91
C GLN A 46 -12.58 -0.40 23.60
N VAL A 47 -13.25 0.20 22.60
CA VAL A 47 -12.62 0.62 21.35
C VAL A 47 -11.66 1.79 21.63
N ARG A 48 -10.37 1.59 21.35
CA ARG A 48 -9.30 2.57 21.63
C ARG A 48 -8.77 3.28 20.38
N CYS A 49 -9.11 2.80 19.19
CA CYS A 49 -8.68 3.43 17.94
C CYS A 49 -9.64 4.55 17.54
N PRO A 50 -9.15 5.57 16.81
CA PRO A 50 -10.02 6.54 16.16
C PRO A 50 -11.11 5.83 15.35
N THR A 51 -12.36 6.20 15.59
CA THR A 51 -13.52 5.57 14.94
C THR A 51 -14.37 6.60 14.21
N LEU A 52 -14.71 6.31 12.95
CA LEU A 52 -15.72 7.04 12.18
C LEU A 52 -16.98 6.19 12.05
N VAL A 53 -18.11 6.73 12.48
CA VAL A 53 -19.43 6.15 12.29
C VAL A 53 -20.14 6.88 11.15
N LEU A 54 -20.39 6.18 10.06
CA LEU A 54 -21.08 6.69 8.88
C LEU A 54 -22.55 6.29 8.86
N HIS A 55 -23.41 7.23 8.45
CA HIS A 55 -24.84 6.95 8.24
C HIS A 55 -25.34 7.54 6.91
N GLY A 56 -25.84 6.67 6.03
CA GLY A 56 -26.51 7.08 4.80
C GLY A 56 -27.91 7.61 5.10
N LYS A 57 -28.23 8.83 4.65
CA LYS A 57 -29.52 9.50 4.91
C LYS A 57 -30.76 8.74 4.44
N ALA A 58 -30.62 7.93 3.39
CA ALA A 58 -31.68 7.11 2.82
C ALA A 58 -31.63 5.66 3.32
N SER A 59 -30.95 5.35 4.44
CA SER A 59 -30.87 3.98 4.97
C SER A 59 -32.22 3.49 5.56
N PRO A 60 -32.82 2.41 5.03
CA PRO A 60 -33.99 1.74 5.59
C PRO A 60 -33.61 0.58 6.52
N ILE A 61 -32.32 0.24 6.62
CA ILE A 61 -31.82 -0.95 7.36
C ILE A 61 -31.45 -0.58 8.78
N VAL A 62 -30.71 0.53 8.94
CA VAL A 62 -30.24 1.00 10.25
C VAL A 62 -30.85 2.37 10.50
N SER A 63 -31.48 2.56 11.66
CA SER A 63 -32.07 3.85 12.00
C SER A 63 -31.00 4.90 12.32
N LEU A 64 -31.27 6.17 12.00
CA LEU A 64 -30.38 7.28 12.37
C LEU A 64 -30.12 7.32 13.89
N ASN A 65 -31.13 6.99 14.69
CA ASN A 65 -30.97 6.96 16.14
C ASN A 65 -29.99 5.87 16.59
N SER A 66 -30.08 4.66 16.00
CA SER A 66 -29.16 3.56 16.27
C SER A 66 -27.71 3.93 15.91
N SER A 67 -27.49 4.56 14.75
CA SER A 67 -26.14 5.01 14.37
C SER A 67 -25.60 6.13 15.27
N ARG A 68 -26.46 7.03 15.76
CA ARG A 68 -26.07 8.04 16.76
C ARG A 68 -25.73 7.42 18.11
N GLN A 69 -26.49 6.44 18.56
CA GLN A 69 -26.23 5.72 19.81
C GLN A 69 -24.90 4.97 19.72
N LEU A 70 -24.61 4.31 18.59
CA LEU A 70 -23.32 3.68 18.32
C LEU A 70 -22.17 4.70 18.41
N ALA A 71 -22.29 5.84 17.73
CA ALA A 71 -21.27 6.88 17.78
C ALA A 71 -21.08 7.48 19.18
N ALA A 72 -22.14 7.59 19.98
CA ALA A 72 -22.05 8.08 21.35
C ALA A 72 -21.42 7.06 22.32
N ALA A 73 -21.55 5.77 22.03
CA ALA A 73 -21.03 4.69 22.88
C ALA A 73 -19.54 4.39 22.63
N VAL A 74 -19.00 4.76 21.47
CA VAL A 74 -17.58 4.61 21.14
C VAL A 74 -16.80 5.87 21.56
N PRO A 75 -15.74 5.75 22.39
CA PRO A 75 -14.95 6.89 22.83
C PRO A 75 -14.36 7.68 21.66
N ALA A 76 -14.56 9.00 21.67
CA ALA A 76 -14.05 9.93 20.66
C ALA A 76 -14.46 9.60 19.21
N ALA A 77 -15.54 8.83 19.00
CA ALA A 77 -16.01 8.56 17.65
C ALA A 77 -16.55 9.81 16.97
N ARG A 78 -16.21 9.95 15.69
CA ARG A 78 -16.79 10.97 14.81
C ARG A 78 -18.02 10.39 14.14
N PHE A 79 -19.09 11.16 14.11
CA PHE A 79 -20.31 10.81 13.37
C PHE A 79 -20.41 11.66 12.10
N ALA A 80 -20.59 11.02 10.95
CA ALA A 80 -20.82 11.73 9.69
C ALA A 80 -21.98 11.10 8.91
N MET A 81 -22.79 11.96 8.31
CA MET A 81 -23.87 11.55 7.40
C MET A 81 -23.48 11.85 5.97
N TYR A 82 -23.91 10.99 5.06
CA TYR A 82 -23.72 11.20 3.63
C TYR A 82 -25.05 11.01 2.89
N GLU A 83 -25.17 11.65 1.73
CA GLU A 83 -26.25 11.33 0.79
C GLU A 83 -25.94 9.96 0.19
N ASN A 84 -26.93 9.08 0.16
CA ASN A 84 -26.82 7.78 -0.49
C ASN A 84 -28.03 7.53 -1.39
N THR A 85 -27.76 7.03 -2.59
CA THR A 85 -28.77 6.63 -3.59
C THR A 85 -29.31 5.23 -3.27
N HIS A 86 -28.47 4.38 -2.67
CA HIS A 86 -28.84 3.02 -2.29
C HIS A 86 -28.34 2.62 -0.89
N PRO A 87 -29.10 1.83 -0.10
CA PRO A 87 -28.75 1.46 1.27
C PRO A 87 -27.54 0.55 1.45
N LEU A 88 -27.25 -0.28 0.45
CA LEU A 88 -26.20 -1.29 0.47
C LEU A 88 -24.91 -0.85 -0.24
N VAL A 89 -24.83 0.43 -0.63
CA VAL A 89 -23.67 0.97 -1.36
C VAL A 89 -22.91 1.94 -0.46
N LEU A 90 -21.70 1.53 -0.05
CA LEU A 90 -20.74 2.38 0.66
C LEU A 90 -19.84 3.18 -0.31
N GLY A 91 -19.80 2.81 -1.59
CA GLY A 91 -18.88 3.37 -2.59
C GLY A 91 -19.30 4.69 -3.23
N GLU A 92 -20.12 5.51 -2.58
CA GLU A 92 -20.46 6.84 -3.11
C GLU A 92 -19.40 7.88 -2.73
N ASP A 93 -19.10 8.81 -3.64
CA ASP A 93 -18.02 9.80 -3.53
C ASP A 93 -17.99 10.52 -2.18
N ARG A 94 -19.15 10.84 -1.60
CA ARG A 94 -19.24 11.55 -0.32
C ARG A 94 -18.90 10.69 0.90
N ALA A 95 -19.23 9.40 0.88
CA ALA A 95 -18.82 8.48 1.95
C ALA A 95 -17.30 8.30 1.92
N VAL A 96 -16.74 8.12 0.71
CA VAL A 96 -15.30 8.00 0.49
C VAL A 96 -14.57 9.27 0.94
N GLN A 97 -15.07 10.46 0.60
CA GLN A 97 -14.49 11.73 1.07
C GLN A 97 -14.49 11.85 2.60
N ALA A 98 -15.57 11.44 3.27
CA ALA A 98 -15.65 11.48 4.73
C ALA A 98 -14.66 10.48 5.37
N MET A 99 -14.48 9.31 4.75
CA MET A 99 -13.48 8.33 5.17
C MET A 99 -12.06 8.87 4.98
N GLN A 100 -11.76 9.45 3.81
CA GLN A 100 -10.46 10.04 3.51
C GLN A 100 -10.11 11.16 4.48
N ALA A 101 -11.00 12.13 4.67
CA ALA A 101 -10.75 13.23 5.62
C ALA A 101 -10.53 12.73 7.05
N PHE A 102 -11.28 11.70 7.47
CA PHE A 102 -11.10 11.10 8.79
C PHE A 102 -9.76 10.37 8.92
N LEU A 103 -9.37 9.63 7.88
CA LEU A 103 -8.07 8.98 7.81
C LEU A 103 -6.98 10.05 7.86
N ASP A 104 -7.00 11.06 7.00
CA ASP A 104 -5.99 12.13 6.95
C ASP A 104 -5.79 12.84 8.31
N GLU A 105 -6.88 13.06 9.06
CA GLU A 105 -6.82 13.65 10.41
C GLU A 105 -6.16 12.75 11.47
N HIS A 106 -6.21 11.44 11.29
CA HIS A 106 -5.72 10.43 12.25
C HIS A 106 -4.54 9.61 11.71
N THR A 107 -4.09 9.89 10.50
CA THR A 107 -2.82 9.45 9.98
C THR A 107 -1.82 10.47 10.48
N GLU A 108 -1.10 10.17 11.57
CA GLU A 108 0.25 10.71 11.66
C GLU A 108 0.90 10.32 10.31
N GLY A 109 1.43 11.31 9.56
CA GLY A 109 2.00 11.08 8.24
C GLY A 109 2.89 9.83 8.24
N PRO A 110 3.06 9.14 7.09
CA PRO A 110 3.58 7.76 7.03
C PRO A 110 4.62 7.52 8.12
N ASP A 111 4.42 6.51 8.98
CA ASP A 111 5.37 6.20 10.07
C ASP A 111 6.68 5.72 9.45
N VAL A 112 7.47 6.71 9.03
CA VAL A 112 8.78 6.53 8.43
C VAL A 112 9.71 6.21 9.58
N PRO A 113 10.38 5.04 9.56
CA PRO A 113 11.25 4.63 10.65
C PRO A 113 12.24 5.73 11.03
N LYS A 114 12.33 6.04 12.33
CA LYS A 114 13.34 6.95 12.87
C LYS A 114 14.57 6.13 13.26
N GLY A 115 15.76 6.53 12.79
CA GLY A 115 17.00 5.78 13.02
C GLY A 115 17.29 4.80 11.88
N THR A 116 17.68 3.56 12.20
CA THR A 116 18.10 2.60 11.18
C THR A 116 16.94 2.08 10.35
N ALA A 117 17.05 2.20 9.02
CA ALA A 117 16.08 1.68 8.06
C ALA A 117 16.79 0.93 6.92
N VAL A 118 16.04 0.05 6.25
CA VAL A 118 16.42 -0.54 4.97
C VAL A 118 15.78 0.30 3.87
N ILE A 119 16.60 0.89 3.02
CA ILE A 119 16.19 1.79 1.96
C ILE A 119 16.23 1.04 0.63
N LEU A 120 15.12 1.08 -0.11
CA LEU A 120 14.98 0.59 -1.48
C LEU A 120 14.88 1.78 -2.44
N PHE A 121 15.72 1.76 -3.49
CA PHE A 121 15.54 2.57 -4.68
C PHE A 121 15.20 1.67 -5.87
N ALA A 122 14.14 2.04 -6.59
CA ALA A 122 13.76 1.46 -7.87
C ALA A 122 13.72 2.58 -8.91
N ASP A 123 14.38 2.42 -10.05
CA ASP A 123 14.36 3.40 -11.15
C ASP A 123 14.19 2.70 -12.50
N ILE A 124 13.54 3.33 -13.47
CA ILE A 124 13.35 2.72 -14.79
C ILE A 124 14.66 2.71 -15.56
N ALA A 125 15.10 1.52 -15.98
CA ALA A 125 16.27 1.37 -16.81
C ALA A 125 16.01 1.87 -18.24
N ASP A 126 16.99 2.58 -18.81
CA ASP A 126 16.93 3.11 -20.18
C ASP A 126 15.67 3.94 -20.49
N SER A 127 15.23 4.76 -19.53
CA SER A 127 14.00 5.56 -19.69
C SER A 127 14.05 6.54 -20.87
N THR A 128 15.24 7.05 -21.21
CA THR A 128 15.44 7.90 -22.39
C THR A 128 15.19 7.11 -23.68
N GLY A 129 15.82 5.94 -23.84
CA GLY A 129 15.63 5.09 -25.02
C GLY A 129 14.20 4.56 -25.13
N LEU A 130 13.56 4.27 -24.00
CA LEU A 130 12.13 3.89 -23.95
C LEU A 130 11.22 5.05 -24.35
N THR A 131 11.52 6.27 -23.92
CA THR A 131 10.77 7.47 -24.31
C THR A 131 10.88 7.74 -25.81
N GLU A 132 12.09 7.63 -26.39
CA GLU A 132 12.29 7.79 -27.84
C GLU A 132 11.52 6.74 -28.66
N ARG A 133 11.44 5.50 -28.18
CA ARG A 133 10.76 4.39 -28.87
C ARG A 133 9.25 4.41 -28.74
N LEU A 134 8.74 4.77 -27.56
CA LEU A 134 7.30 4.71 -27.24
C LEU A 134 6.60 6.05 -27.46
N GLY A 135 7.35 7.15 -27.42
CA GLY A 135 6.82 8.51 -27.32
C GLY A 135 6.40 8.89 -25.90
N ASP A 136 6.49 10.18 -25.58
CA ASP A 136 6.30 10.73 -24.24
C ASP A 136 4.99 10.30 -23.57
N THR A 137 3.87 10.37 -24.29
CA THR A 137 2.54 10.07 -23.73
C THR A 137 2.43 8.59 -23.34
N ALA A 138 2.82 7.68 -24.23
CA ALA A 138 2.71 6.25 -23.99
C ALA A 138 3.68 5.77 -22.91
N PHE A 139 4.90 6.33 -22.88
CA PHE A 139 5.85 6.06 -21.80
C PHE A 139 5.29 6.52 -20.44
N ARG A 140 4.75 7.75 -20.36
CA ARG A 140 4.19 8.30 -19.12
C ARG A 140 3.01 7.50 -18.59
N ASP A 141 2.12 7.03 -19.46
CA ASP A 141 0.95 6.25 -19.03
C ASP A 141 1.39 4.87 -18.48
N LYS A 142 2.33 4.19 -19.16
CA LYS A 142 2.91 2.94 -18.65
C LYS A 142 3.68 3.14 -17.35
N ALA A 143 4.48 4.21 -17.24
CA ALA A 143 5.25 4.50 -16.05
C ALA A 143 4.32 4.78 -14.85
N ARG A 144 3.17 5.46 -15.08
CA ARG A 144 2.16 5.68 -14.03
C ARG A 144 1.49 4.39 -13.58
N GLU A 145 1.14 3.51 -14.51
CA GLU A 145 0.57 2.19 -14.19
C GLU A 145 1.57 1.36 -13.36
N LEU A 146 2.83 1.35 -13.78
CA LEU A 146 3.89 0.68 -13.04
C LEU A 146 4.09 1.29 -11.64
N ASP A 147 4.19 2.61 -11.49
CA ASP A 147 4.32 3.27 -10.18
C ASP A 147 3.20 2.84 -9.22
N GLY A 148 1.95 2.80 -9.69
CA GLY A 148 0.83 2.29 -8.89
C GLY A 148 1.02 0.84 -8.43
N CYS A 149 1.46 -0.04 -9.33
CA CYS A 149 1.77 -1.43 -9.03
C CYS A 149 2.94 -1.57 -8.02
N LEU A 150 4.04 -0.84 -8.22
CA LEU A 150 5.19 -0.86 -7.33
C LEU A 150 4.80 -0.42 -5.91
N ARG A 151 4.02 0.65 -5.78
CA ARG A 151 3.53 1.12 -4.48
C ARG A 151 2.64 0.10 -3.78
N ALA A 152 1.83 -0.67 -4.52
CA ALA A 152 1.03 -1.75 -3.95
C ALA A 152 1.93 -2.87 -3.41
N LEU A 153 2.87 -3.36 -4.22
CA LEU A 153 3.81 -4.42 -3.84
C LEU A 153 4.66 -4.04 -2.61
N ILE A 154 5.13 -2.78 -2.55
CA ILE A 154 5.89 -2.27 -1.41
C ILE A 154 5.04 -2.28 -0.14
N ARG A 155 3.77 -1.86 -0.21
CA ARG A 155 2.87 -1.87 0.95
C ARG A 155 2.52 -3.29 1.39
N GLU A 156 2.28 -4.20 0.45
CA GLU A 156 2.01 -5.62 0.72
C GLU A 156 3.17 -6.30 1.46
N THR A 157 4.40 -5.84 1.20
CA THR A 157 5.62 -6.31 1.87
C THR A 157 5.99 -5.48 3.12
N ALA A 158 5.04 -4.70 3.65
CA ALA A 158 5.20 -3.86 4.85
C ALA A 158 6.25 -2.73 4.71
N GLY A 159 6.49 -2.27 3.49
CA GLY A 159 7.30 -1.09 3.21
C GLY A 159 6.49 0.20 3.19
N THR A 160 7.15 1.30 3.51
CA THR A 160 6.60 2.66 3.44
C THR A 160 7.19 3.37 2.23
N CYS A 161 6.35 3.68 1.24
CA CYS A 161 6.75 4.52 0.11
C CYS A 161 6.95 5.96 0.59
N ILE A 162 8.07 6.57 0.20
CA ILE A 162 8.38 7.95 0.53
C ILE A 162 7.81 8.87 -0.54
N GLU A 163 7.01 9.85 -0.12
CA GLU A 163 6.40 10.81 -1.03
C GLU A 163 7.33 12.02 -1.22
N GLY A 164 7.70 12.32 -2.47
CA GLY A 164 8.63 13.41 -2.75
C GLY A 164 8.69 13.79 -4.23
N LYS A 165 8.77 15.09 -4.50
CA LYS A 165 8.73 15.73 -5.84
C LYS A 165 9.99 15.53 -6.71
N LEU A 166 10.95 14.70 -6.31
CA LEU A 166 12.33 14.76 -6.86
C LEU A 166 13.02 13.41 -7.06
N LEU A 167 12.27 12.36 -7.36
CA LEU A 167 12.80 11.22 -8.13
C LEU A 167 11.94 11.16 -9.36
N GLY A 168 12.52 11.24 -10.56
CA GLY A 168 11.77 11.30 -11.80
C GLY A 168 10.83 10.10 -11.94
N ASP A 169 11.31 9.05 -12.56
CA ASP A 169 10.61 7.82 -12.90
C ASP A 169 10.87 6.69 -11.89
N GLY A 170 11.40 7.03 -10.70
CA GLY A 170 11.80 6.09 -9.67
C GLY A 170 11.01 6.16 -8.36
N VAL A 171 10.98 5.04 -7.64
CA VAL A 171 10.33 4.85 -6.33
C VAL A 171 11.38 4.72 -5.22
N LEU A 172 11.18 5.47 -4.14
CA LEU A 172 11.92 5.34 -2.88
C LEU A 172 11.01 4.74 -1.81
N ALA A 173 11.48 3.70 -1.15
CA ALA A 173 10.77 3.07 -0.04
C ALA A 173 11.70 2.69 1.11
N VAL A 174 11.13 2.60 2.30
CA VAL A 174 11.83 2.18 3.51
C VAL A 174 11.14 1.01 4.18
N PHE A 175 11.95 0.14 4.79
CA PHE A 175 11.51 -1.06 5.49
C PHE A 175 12.25 -1.16 6.82
N THR A 176 11.60 -1.77 7.81
CA THR A 176 12.24 -2.15 9.09
C THR A 176 12.95 -3.51 9.02
N SER A 177 12.78 -4.24 7.91
CA SER A 177 13.36 -5.57 7.70
C SER A 177 14.06 -5.69 6.35
N ALA A 178 15.30 -6.19 6.37
CA ALA A 178 16.08 -6.45 5.17
C ALA A 178 15.46 -7.55 4.30
N ARG A 179 14.84 -8.55 4.93
CA ARG A 179 14.11 -9.61 4.24
C ARG A 179 12.94 -9.06 3.43
N GLN A 180 12.12 -8.21 4.05
CA GLN A 180 10.95 -7.60 3.40
C GLN A 180 11.39 -6.66 2.26
N GLY A 181 12.44 -5.87 2.47
CA GLY A 181 12.98 -5.03 1.40
C GLY A 181 13.45 -5.83 0.19
N ILE A 182 14.14 -6.96 0.41
CA ILE A 182 14.57 -7.86 -0.68
C ILE A 182 13.37 -8.48 -1.40
N GLU A 183 12.37 -8.97 -0.64
CA GLU A 183 11.14 -9.55 -1.18
C GLU A 183 10.41 -8.54 -2.08
N ALA A 184 10.24 -7.30 -1.59
CA ALA A 184 9.66 -6.21 -2.34
C ALA A 184 10.46 -5.91 -3.62
N ALA A 185 11.78 -5.84 -3.53
CA ALA A 185 12.65 -5.53 -4.66
C ALA A 185 12.54 -6.58 -5.78
N LEU A 186 12.51 -7.87 -5.43
CA LEU A 186 12.35 -8.95 -6.41
C LEU A 186 10.97 -8.88 -7.10
N ALA A 187 9.91 -8.62 -6.32
CA ALA A 187 8.56 -8.44 -6.87
C ALA A 187 8.48 -7.23 -7.80
N CYS A 188 9.04 -6.10 -7.40
CA CYS A 188 9.14 -4.88 -8.21
C CYS A 188 9.92 -5.13 -9.52
N GLY A 189 11.05 -5.83 -9.45
CA GLY A 189 11.86 -6.18 -10.62
C GLY A 189 11.08 -7.03 -11.62
N SER A 190 10.38 -8.05 -11.12
CA SER A 190 9.47 -8.86 -11.94
C SER A 190 8.37 -8.01 -12.59
N ALA A 191 7.71 -7.13 -11.83
CA ALA A 191 6.64 -6.27 -12.35
C ALA A 191 7.15 -5.33 -13.47
N GLY A 192 8.31 -4.70 -13.28
CA GLY A 192 8.94 -3.87 -14.30
C GLY A 192 9.27 -4.64 -15.58
N SER A 193 9.84 -5.84 -15.45
CA SER A 193 10.10 -6.72 -16.60
C SER A 193 8.82 -7.09 -17.36
N HIS A 194 7.74 -7.44 -16.65
CA HIS A 194 6.45 -7.76 -17.26
C HIS A 194 5.81 -6.56 -17.97
N ALA A 195 5.99 -5.35 -17.43
CA ALA A 195 5.49 -4.11 -18.03
C ALA A 195 6.32 -3.66 -19.26
N GLY A 196 7.48 -4.29 -19.50
CA GLY A 196 8.45 -3.85 -20.51
C GLY A 196 9.21 -2.57 -20.12
N LEU A 197 9.28 -2.29 -18.81
CA LEU A 197 9.96 -1.18 -18.18
C LEU A 197 10.91 -1.75 -17.09
N PRO A 198 12.00 -2.42 -17.48
CA PRO A 198 12.91 -3.06 -16.52
C PRO A 198 13.45 -2.03 -15.52
N LEU A 199 13.65 -2.45 -14.27
CA LEU A 199 14.06 -1.55 -13.18
C LEU A 199 15.51 -1.77 -12.75
N HIS A 200 16.17 -0.70 -12.34
CA HIS A 200 17.39 -0.72 -11.53
C HIS A 200 17.01 -0.72 -10.05
N LEU A 201 17.34 -1.79 -9.32
CA LEU A 201 16.93 -1.96 -7.92
C LEU A 201 18.13 -2.04 -7.00
N GLY A 202 18.13 -1.21 -5.96
CA GLY A 202 19.23 -1.11 -5.01
C GLY A 202 18.76 -1.02 -3.57
N LEU A 203 19.38 -1.79 -2.67
CA LEU A 203 19.12 -1.71 -1.24
C LEU A 203 20.36 -1.43 -0.40
N HIS A 204 20.18 -0.56 0.58
CA HIS A 204 21.14 -0.33 1.65
C HIS A 204 20.43 -0.23 3.01
N ALA A 205 21.15 -0.45 4.10
CA ALA A 205 20.65 -0.30 5.45
C ALA A 205 21.56 0.66 6.22
N GLY A 206 20.95 1.63 6.90
CA GLY A 206 21.67 2.62 7.69
C GLY A 206 20.72 3.61 8.33
N ASP A 207 21.27 4.56 9.08
CA ASP A 207 20.47 5.58 9.75
C ASP A 207 19.91 6.60 8.76
N VAL A 208 18.63 6.91 8.93
CA VAL A 208 17.90 7.93 8.18
C VAL A 208 17.33 8.99 9.12
N ILE A 209 17.25 10.21 8.59
CA ILE A 209 16.55 11.33 9.20
C ILE A 209 15.20 11.45 8.53
N SER A 210 14.13 11.36 9.33
CA SER A 210 12.75 11.36 8.84
C SER A 210 12.09 12.70 9.18
N GLU A 211 11.72 13.47 8.16
CA GLU A 211 11.11 14.80 8.28
C GLU A 211 9.99 14.95 7.24
N GLU A 212 8.81 15.42 7.68
CA GLU A 212 7.68 15.73 6.80
C GLU A 212 7.27 14.60 5.83
N GLY A 213 7.38 13.33 6.26
CA GLY A 213 7.07 12.16 5.43
C GLY A 213 8.14 11.79 4.40
N ASN A 214 9.33 12.42 4.49
CA ASN A 214 10.49 12.14 3.65
C ASN A 214 11.67 11.57 4.45
N VAL A 215 12.65 10.99 3.75
CA VAL A 215 13.89 10.44 4.34
C VAL A 215 15.13 11.07 3.72
N TYR A 216 16.07 11.39 4.58
CA TYR A 216 17.35 11.97 4.21
C TYR A 216 18.50 11.25 4.91
N GLY A 217 19.71 11.41 4.38
CA GLY A 217 20.94 10.95 5.01
C GLY A 217 21.90 10.25 4.06
N GLY A 218 23.08 9.91 4.57
CA GLY A 218 24.11 9.20 3.81
C GLY A 218 23.62 7.84 3.31
N ALA A 219 22.84 7.12 4.11
CA ALA A 219 22.32 5.80 3.74
C ALA A 219 21.40 5.84 2.52
N VAL A 220 20.58 6.89 2.38
CA VAL A 220 19.71 7.13 1.22
C VAL A 220 20.55 7.30 -0.06
N ASN A 221 21.63 8.09 0.02
CA ASN A 221 22.53 8.30 -1.12
C ASN A 221 23.23 6.99 -1.53
N VAL A 222 23.68 6.19 -0.57
CA VAL A 222 24.31 4.88 -0.86
C VAL A 222 23.32 3.95 -1.56
N ALA A 223 22.08 3.83 -1.08
CA ALA A 223 21.05 2.99 -1.70
C ALA A 223 20.77 3.40 -3.16
N SER A 224 20.63 4.71 -3.42
CA SER A 224 20.43 5.24 -4.77
C SER A 224 21.60 4.90 -5.71
N ARG A 225 22.84 4.99 -5.22
CA ARG A 225 24.03 4.66 -6.02
C ARG A 225 24.15 3.16 -6.28
N ILE A 226 23.76 2.31 -5.32
CA ILE A 226 23.72 0.86 -5.51
C ILE A 226 22.69 0.49 -6.58
N SER A 227 21.51 1.12 -6.58
CA SER A 227 20.48 0.91 -7.61
C SER A 227 21.04 1.19 -9.00
N GLY A 228 21.74 2.31 -9.19
CA GLY A 228 22.36 2.66 -10.48
C GLY A 228 23.47 1.72 -10.98
N LEU A 229 23.98 0.81 -10.13
CA LEU A 229 24.93 -0.24 -10.53
C LEU A 229 24.24 -1.54 -10.93
N ALA A 230 22.96 -1.70 -10.62
CA ALA A 230 22.22 -2.93 -10.92
C ALA A 230 22.07 -3.10 -12.43
N ALA A 231 22.04 -4.35 -12.91
CA ALA A 231 21.61 -4.60 -14.28
C ALA A 231 20.10 -4.31 -14.42
N PRO A 232 19.57 -4.02 -15.63
CA PRO A 232 18.12 -3.89 -15.83
C PRO A 232 17.36 -5.15 -15.37
N GLY A 233 16.38 -4.96 -14.48
CA GLY A 233 15.62 -6.04 -13.82
C GLY A 233 16.36 -6.71 -12.65
N GLY A 234 17.62 -6.34 -12.39
CA GLY A 234 18.45 -6.91 -11.34
C GLY A 234 18.31 -6.17 -10.01
N VAL A 235 18.52 -6.91 -8.92
CA VAL A 235 18.56 -6.38 -7.55
C VAL A 235 19.99 -6.43 -7.02
N LEU A 236 20.52 -5.28 -6.60
CA LEU A 236 21.76 -5.19 -5.85
C LEU A 236 21.52 -4.77 -4.41
N VAL A 237 22.29 -5.34 -3.49
CA VAL A 237 22.27 -4.99 -2.07
C VAL A 237 23.66 -4.74 -1.53
N SER A 238 23.80 -3.82 -0.58
CA SER A 238 25.03 -3.66 0.19
C SER A 238 25.34 -4.88 1.07
N GLU A 239 26.61 -5.04 1.50
CA GLU A 239 27.01 -6.02 2.51
C GLU A 239 26.15 -5.95 3.79
N THR A 240 25.76 -4.75 4.23
CA THR A 240 24.93 -4.56 5.43
C THR A 240 23.58 -5.25 5.29
N VAL A 241 22.88 -5.03 4.18
CA VAL A 241 21.58 -5.66 3.89
C VAL A 241 21.73 -7.16 3.75
N ARG A 242 22.77 -7.62 3.03
CA ARG A 242 23.08 -9.05 2.89
C ARG A 242 23.32 -9.69 4.26
N SER A 243 24.07 -9.03 5.15
CA SER A 243 24.37 -9.54 6.50
C SER A 243 23.12 -9.68 7.37
N LEU A 244 22.21 -8.71 7.28
CA LEU A 244 20.92 -8.72 8.00
C LEU A 244 19.96 -9.81 7.47
N ALA A 245 20.02 -10.13 6.18
CA ALA A 245 19.07 -11.03 5.53
C ALA A 245 19.60 -12.46 5.26
N ARG A 246 20.89 -12.71 5.51
CA ARG A 246 21.62 -13.92 5.11
C ARG A 246 20.91 -15.24 5.42
N THR A 247 20.24 -15.34 6.56
CA THR A 247 19.61 -16.58 7.04
C THR A 247 18.09 -16.61 6.87
N SER A 248 17.48 -15.50 6.46
CA SER A 248 16.02 -15.35 6.51
C SER A 248 15.37 -15.07 5.15
N ALA A 249 16.14 -14.70 4.14
CA ALA A 249 15.58 -14.27 2.85
C ALA A 249 15.28 -15.39 1.86
N GLY A 250 15.85 -16.59 1.99
CA GLY A 250 15.62 -17.67 1.02
C GLY A 250 16.08 -17.31 -0.40
N VAL A 251 17.19 -16.57 -0.50
CA VAL A 251 17.76 -16.08 -1.76
C VAL A 251 19.26 -16.35 -1.80
N ARG A 252 19.80 -16.44 -3.01
CA ARG A 252 21.24 -16.50 -3.25
C ARG A 252 21.80 -15.08 -3.36
N PHE A 253 22.97 -14.88 -2.75
CA PHE A 253 23.75 -13.65 -2.88
C PHE A 253 25.02 -13.94 -3.66
N GLU A 254 25.18 -13.28 -4.81
CA GLU A 254 26.38 -13.35 -5.64
C GLU A 254 27.23 -12.11 -5.38
N ASP A 255 28.49 -12.32 -4.99
CA ASP A 255 29.42 -11.23 -4.72
C ASP A 255 29.80 -10.47 -5.99
N ARG A 256 29.67 -9.15 -5.96
CA ARG A 256 30.07 -8.25 -7.06
C ARG A 256 31.25 -7.35 -6.66
N GLY A 257 31.91 -7.67 -5.56
CA GLY A 257 33.09 -6.98 -5.08
C GLY A 257 32.81 -5.57 -4.55
N GLU A 258 33.88 -4.86 -4.24
CA GLU A 258 33.84 -3.48 -3.76
C GLU A 258 33.63 -2.49 -4.91
N GLN A 259 32.69 -1.57 -4.72
CA GLN A 259 32.31 -0.56 -5.69
C GLN A 259 32.58 0.83 -5.12
N ALA A 260 33.35 1.64 -5.85
CA ALA A 260 33.56 3.04 -5.51
C ALA A 260 32.31 3.84 -5.91
N LEU A 261 31.56 4.35 -4.93
CA LEU A 261 30.36 5.13 -5.17
C LEU A 261 30.68 6.62 -5.19
N ARG A 262 30.23 7.35 -6.21
CA ARG A 262 30.47 8.78 -6.33
C ARG A 262 29.98 9.53 -5.09
N GLY A 263 30.91 10.23 -4.42
CA GLY A 263 30.62 11.05 -3.23
C GLY A 263 30.62 10.27 -1.92
N ILE A 264 30.96 8.98 -1.94
CA ILE A 264 31.14 8.14 -0.75
C ILE A 264 32.64 7.86 -0.59
N GLY A 265 33.18 8.11 0.60
CA GLY A 265 34.63 8.05 0.85
C GLY A 265 35.20 6.63 0.85
N GLU A 266 34.39 5.64 1.24
CA GLU A 266 34.81 4.24 1.34
C GLU A 266 34.10 3.40 0.26
N PRO A 267 34.80 2.44 -0.38
CA PRO A 267 34.16 1.49 -1.28
C PRO A 267 33.09 0.66 -0.55
N VAL A 268 31.99 0.38 -1.24
CA VAL A 268 30.90 -0.44 -0.69
C VAL A 268 30.89 -1.77 -1.44
N ARG A 269 31.01 -2.88 -0.70
CA ARG A 269 30.81 -4.22 -1.29
C ARG A 269 29.33 -4.44 -1.58
N VAL A 270 29.02 -4.89 -2.80
CA VAL A 270 27.65 -5.14 -3.24
C VAL A 270 27.45 -6.58 -3.69
N TRP A 271 26.21 -7.04 -3.57
CA TRP A 271 25.81 -8.40 -3.85
C TRP A 271 24.60 -8.38 -4.77
N ALA A 272 24.63 -9.18 -5.84
CA ALA A 272 23.45 -9.44 -6.64
C ALA A 272 22.57 -10.47 -5.94
N VAL A 273 21.26 -10.22 -5.93
CA VAL A 273 20.28 -11.11 -5.33
C VAL A 273 19.56 -11.89 -6.43
N ALA A 274 19.51 -13.21 -6.26
CA ALA A 274 18.76 -14.10 -7.14
C ALA A 274 17.87 -15.03 -6.29
N PRO A 275 16.67 -15.40 -6.77
CA PRO A 275 15.88 -16.45 -6.13
C PRO A 275 16.69 -17.75 -5.99
N GLU A 276 16.44 -18.50 -4.91
CA GLU A 276 16.84 -19.91 -4.90
C GLU A 276 16.05 -20.63 -5.99
N GLU A 277 16.74 -21.27 -6.94
CA GLU A 277 16.06 -22.17 -7.87
C GLU A 277 15.44 -23.29 -7.04
N GLY A 278 14.10 -23.36 -7.05
CA GLY A 278 13.36 -24.41 -6.36
C GLY A 278 13.83 -25.78 -6.85
N GLY A 279 14.23 -26.63 -5.91
CA GLY A 279 14.32 -28.08 -6.12
C GLY A 279 12.95 -28.73 -6.08
#